data_AF-A0A962Z282-F1
#
_entry.id   AF-A0A962Z282-F1
#
_cell.length_a   1.000
_cell.length_b   1.000
_cell.length_c   1.000
_cell.angle_alpha   90.00
_cell.angle_beta   90.00
_cell.angle_gamma   90.00
#
_symmetry.space_group_name_H-M   'P 1'
#
loop_
_entity.id
_entity.type
_entity.pdbx_description
1 polymer ?
#
loop_
_entity_poly.entity_id
_entity_poly.type
_entity_poly.pdbx_seq_one_letter_code
_entity_poly.pdbx_strand_id
1 'polypeptide(L)'
;ATELEMKEKKARVEDALHATRAAVEEGIVAGGGVALIRAVAKLNGLKGANHDQDVGIGIARRAMEEPLRQIVANAGGEASVVLSKVAEGEGSFGYNAATGEYGDLVGMGILDPTKVTRSALQNAASIAGLMITTEAMVAEEPKKEKTSAMPGGGMGGMDY
;
A
#
# COMPACT_ATOMS: atom_id res chain seq x y z
N ALA A 1 -8.80 -31.38 -3.54
CA ALA A 1 -8.42 -30.15 -2.85
C ALA A 1 -7.07 -30.39 -2.18
N THR A 2 -6.07 -29.56 -2.48
CA THR A 2 -4.73 -29.66 -1.87
C THR A 2 -4.69 -28.93 -0.53
N GLU A 3 -3.74 -29.25 0.34
CA GLU A 3 -3.55 -28.53 1.61
C GLU A 3 -3.32 -27.03 1.38
N LEU A 4 -2.64 -26.69 0.28
CA LEU A 4 -2.35 -25.31 -0.10
C LEU A 4 -3.63 -24.54 -0.44
N GLU A 5 -4.54 -25.14 -1.23
CA GLU A 5 -5.85 -24.56 -1.53
C GLU A 5 -6.70 -24.36 -0.25
N MET A 6 -6.65 -25.31 0.68
CA MET A 6 -7.39 -25.21 1.95
C MET A 6 -6.86 -24.07 2.83
N LYS A 7 -5.54 -23.86 2.87
CA LYS A 7 -4.92 -22.74 3.60
C LYS A 7 -5.29 -21.39 2.99
N GLU A 8 -5.24 -21.26 1.67
CA GLU A 8 -5.61 -20.03 0.96
C GLU A 8 -7.09 -19.69 1.14
N LYS A 9 -7.98 -20.69 1.04
CA LYS A 9 -9.41 -20.49 1.29
C LYS A 9 -9.70 -20.08 2.73
N LYS A 10 -9.00 -20.69 3.71
CA LYS A 10 -9.15 -20.32 5.12
C LYS A 10 -8.72 -18.87 5.37
N ALA A 11 -7.54 -18.48 4.85
CA ALA A 11 -7.04 -17.11 4.99
C ALA A 11 -8.02 -16.08 4.40
N ARG A 12 -8.58 -16.34 3.21
CA ARG A 12 -9.60 -15.47 2.61
C ARG A 12 -10.84 -15.28 3.48
N VAL A 13 -11.29 -16.34 4.16
CA VAL A 13 -12.45 -16.26 5.06
C VAL A 13 -12.12 -15.46 6.31
N GLU A 14 -10.92 -15.64 6.88
CA GLU A 14 -10.46 -14.85 8.02
C GLU A 14 -10.34 -13.36 7.66
N ASP A 15 -9.77 -13.04 6.50
CA ASP A 15 -9.67 -11.66 6.00
C ASP A 15 -11.05 -11.02 5.81
N ALA A 16 -12.01 -11.75 5.21
CA ALA A 16 -13.38 -11.27 5.05
C ALA A 16 -14.08 -11.03 6.39
N LEU A 17 -13.84 -11.89 7.39
CA LEU A 17 -14.37 -11.71 8.75
C LEU A 17 -13.79 -10.46 9.43
N HIS A 18 -12.49 -10.20 9.27
CA HIS A 18 -11.85 -9.02 9.82
C HIS A 18 -12.31 -7.74 9.12
N ALA A 19 -12.44 -7.76 7.79
CA ALA A 19 -12.93 -6.64 7.01
C ALA A 19 -14.38 -6.26 7.38
N THR A 20 -15.26 -7.25 7.53
CA THR A 20 -16.65 -7.01 7.95
C THR A 20 -16.76 -6.44 9.36
N ARG A 21 -15.95 -6.92 10.31
CA ARG A 21 -15.86 -6.32 11.65
C ARG A 21 -15.41 -4.86 11.59
N ALA A 22 -14.34 -4.58 10.83
CA ALA A 22 -13.83 -3.22 10.66
C ALA A 22 -14.85 -2.28 9.99
N ALA A 23 -15.64 -2.80 9.04
CA ALA A 23 -16.69 -2.05 8.37
C ALA A 23 -17.85 -1.71 9.30
N VAL A 24 -18.20 -2.59 10.24
CA VAL A 24 -19.22 -2.32 11.27
C VAL A 24 -18.74 -1.25 12.26
N GLU A 25 -17.46 -1.22 12.60
CA GLU A 25 -16.89 -0.29 13.58
C GLU A 25 -16.80 1.16 13.08
N GLU A 26 -16.27 1.38 11.88
CA GLU A 26 -15.99 2.73 11.34
C GLU A 26 -16.69 3.03 10.00
N GLY A 27 -17.58 2.15 9.55
CA GLY A 27 -18.26 2.28 8.26
C GLY A 27 -17.39 1.89 7.07
N ILE A 28 -17.86 2.31 5.89
CA ILE A 28 -17.27 1.96 4.59
C ILE A 28 -16.98 3.20 3.77
N VAL A 29 -16.02 3.08 2.85
CA VAL A 29 -15.68 4.09 1.85
C VAL A 29 -15.56 3.44 0.47
N ALA A 30 -15.54 4.27 -0.57
CA ALA A 30 -15.27 3.79 -1.94
C ALA A 30 -13.87 3.19 -2.02
N GLY A 31 -13.78 1.95 -2.49
CA GLY A 31 -12.52 1.20 -2.56
C GLY A 31 -11.63 1.62 -3.72
N GLY A 32 -10.70 0.74 -4.11
CA GLY A 32 -9.86 0.95 -5.31
C GLY A 32 -8.93 2.17 -5.20
N GLY A 33 -8.62 2.62 -3.98
CA GLY A 33 -7.83 3.82 -3.72
C GLY A 33 -8.60 5.14 -3.89
N VAL A 34 -9.88 5.12 -4.29
CA VAL A 34 -10.67 6.33 -4.55
C VAL A 34 -10.83 7.17 -3.29
N ALA A 35 -11.08 6.56 -2.13
CA ALA A 35 -11.18 7.27 -0.86
C ALA A 35 -9.95 8.16 -0.56
N LEU A 36 -8.74 7.69 -0.91
CA LEU A 36 -7.51 8.46 -0.72
C LEU A 36 -7.40 9.61 -1.73
N ILE A 37 -7.82 9.42 -2.98
CA ILE A 37 -7.89 10.51 -3.97
C ILE A 37 -8.87 11.60 -3.51
N ARG A 38 -10.02 11.22 -2.94
CA ARG A 38 -10.98 12.17 -2.35
C ARG A 38 -10.37 12.91 -1.16
N ALA A 39 -9.58 12.24 -0.33
CA ALA A 39 -8.86 12.88 0.77
C ALA A 39 -7.82 13.88 0.25
N VAL A 40 -7.04 13.54 -0.79
CA VAL A 40 -6.09 14.45 -1.45
C VAL A 40 -6.78 15.72 -1.94
N ALA A 41 -7.95 15.60 -2.58
CA ALA A 41 -8.72 16.75 -3.04
C ALA A 41 -9.12 17.70 -1.90
N LYS A 42 -9.39 17.18 -0.70
CA LYS A 42 -9.69 17.98 0.49
C LYS A 42 -8.47 18.68 1.09
N LEU A 43 -7.25 18.24 0.75
CA LEU A 43 -6.02 18.93 1.15
C LEU A 43 -5.70 20.12 0.26
N ASN A 44 -6.42 20.36 -0.85
CA ASN A 44 -6.20 21.50 -1.75
C ASN A 44 -6.18 22.83 -0.99
N GLY A 45 -5.10 23.58 -1.17
CA GLY A 45 -4.85 24.84 -0.46
C GLY A 45 -4.18 24.71 0.91
N LEU A 46 -3.98 23.50 1.44
CA LEU A 46 -3.18 23.29 2.65
C LEU A 46 -1.73 23.73 2.39
N LYS A 47 -1.22 24.60 3.26
CA LYS A 47 0.15 25.09 3.27
C LYS A 47 0.81 24.76 4.60
N GLY A 48 2.09 24.40 4.54
CA GLY A 48 2.93 24.25 5.70
C GLY A 48 3.30 25.60 6.33
N ALA A 49 3.85 25.53 7.53
CA ALA A 49 4.45 26.70 8.19
C ALA A 49 5.78 27.14 7.55
N ASN A 50 6.41 26.25 6.79
CA ASN A 50 7.67 26.50 6.08
C ASN A 50 7.76 25.64 4.80
N HIS A 51 8.82 25.87 4.01
CA HIS A 51 9.04 25.19 2.74
C HIS A 51 9.14 23.65 2.88
N ASP A 52 9.83 23.16 3.91
CA ASP A 52 10.00 21.72 4.12
C ASP A 52 8.66 21.02 4.40
N GLN A 53 7.76 21.69 5.12
CA GLN A 53 6.41 21.21 5.34
C GLN A 53 5.56 21.23 4.07
N ASP A 54 5.73 22.24 3.20
CA ASP A 54 5.08 22.23 1.87
C ASP A 54 5.55 21.03 1.02
N VAL A 55 6.85 20.72 1.06
CA VAL A 55 7.41 19.53 0.41
C VAL A 55 6.83 18.25 1.00
N GLY A 56 6.75 18.15 2.34
CA GLY A 56 6.15 17.01 3.04
C GLY A 56 4.68 16.78 2.67
N ILE A 57 3.89 17.84 2.57
CA ILE A 57 2.49 17.79 2.08
C ILE A 57 2.47 17.26 0.64
N GLY A 58 3.37 17.72 -0.22
CA GLY A 58 3.51 17.23 -1.59
C GLY A 58 3.82 15.73 -1.67
N ILE A 59 4.73 15.24 -0.83
CA ILE A 59 5.08 13.82 -0.74
C ILE A 59 3.85 13.00 -0.31
N ALA A 60 3.14 13.43 0.73
CA ALA A 60 1.95 12.74 1.21
C ALA A 60 0.86 12.66 0.14
N ARG A 61 0.60 13.76 -0.58
CA ARG A 61 -0.37 13.79 -1.69
C ARG A 61 -0.03 12.76 -2.75
N ARG A 62 1.21 12.75 -3.22
CA ARG A 62 1.68 11.78 -4.22
C ARG A 62 1.57 10.34 -3.72
N ALA A 63 1.99 10.07 -2.48
CA ALA A 63 1.92 8.74 -1.90
C ALA A 63 0.47 8.21 -1.78
N MET A 64 -0.50 9.08 -1.49
CA MET A 64 -1.91 8.71 -1.41
C MET A 64 -2.52 8.32 -2.78
N GLU A 65 -1.89 8.71 -3.89
CA GLU A 65 -2.29 8.30 -5.24
C GLU A 65 -1.83 6.88 -5.60
N GLU A 66 -0.75 6.41 -4.98
CA GLU A 66 -0.08 5.16 -5.36
C GLU A 66 -0.97 3.91 -5.27
N PRO A 67 -1.86 3.75 -4.26
CA PRO A 67 -2.74 2.58 -4.22
C PRO A 67 -3.61 2.43 -5.46
N LEU A 68 -4.21 3.53 -5.95
CA LEU A 68 -5.00 3.50 -7.18
C LEU A 68 -4.11 3.18 -8.39
N ARG A 69 -2.95 3.85 -8.50
CA ARG A 69 -2.00 3.63 -9.60
C ARG A 69 -1.56 2.18 -9.69
N GLN A 70 -1.22 1.57 -8.55
CA GLN A 70 -0.78 0.18 -8.48
C GLN A 70 -1.89 -0.79 -8.88
N ILE A 71 -3.13 -0.56 -8.41
CA ILE A 71 -4.28 -1.40 -8.79
C ILE A 71 -4.51 -1.34 -10.30
N VAL A 72 -4.47 -0.14 -10.89
CA VAL A 72 -4.65 0.05 -12.34
C VAL A 72 -3.52 -0.59 -13.14
N ALA A 73 -2.27 -0.41 -12.71
CA ALA A 73 -1.11 -1.01 -13.38
C ALA A 73 -1.17 -2.55 -13.35
N ASN A 74 -1.56 -3.14 -12.22
CA ASN A 74 -1.74 -4.59 -12.09
C ASN A 74 -2.86 -5.12 -13.00
N ALA A 75 -3.86 -4.29 -13.30
CA ALA A 75 -4.93 -4.60 -14.25
C ALA A 75 -4.56 -4.31 -15.72
N GLY A 76 -3.33 -3.83 -16.00
CA GLY A 76 -2.86 -3.50 -17.34
C GLY A 76 -3.40 -2.18 -17.90
N GLY A 77 -4.00 -1.33 -17.07
CA GLY A 77 -4.47 0.00 -17.47
C GLY A 77 -3.39 1.09 -17.36
N GLU A 78 -3.66 2.26 -17.94
CA GLU A 78 -2.77 3.43 -17.79
C GLU A 78 -3.19 4.23 -16.54
N ALA A 79 -2.31 4.21 -15.53
CA ALA A 79 -2.60 4.75 -14.21
C ALA A 79 -2.85 6.26 -14.19
N SER A 80 -2.16 7.03 -15.03
CA SER A 80 -2.24 8.50 -15.02
C SER A 80 -3.58 9.01 -15.57
N VAL A 81 -4.08 8.39 -16.64
CA VAL A 81 -5.37 8.64 -17.28
C VAL A 81 -6.50 8.28 -16.31
N VAL A 82 -6.43 7.09 -15.69
CA VAL A 82 -7.43 6.68 -14.70
C VAL A 82 -7.43 7.62 -13.51
N LEU A 83 -6.26 7.97 -12.98
CA LEU A 83 -6.14 8.87 -11.85
C LEU A 83 -6.74 10.25 -12.15
N SER A 84 -6.40 10.84 -13.31
CA SER A 84 -6.95 12.15 -13.72
C SER A 84 -8.47 12.12 -13.74
N LYS A 85 -9.04 11.11 -14.40
CA LYS A 85 -10.50 10.97 -14.53
C LYS A 85 -11.18 10.70 -13.20
N VAL A 86 -10.58 9.89 -12.32
CA VAL A 86 -11.11 9.66 -10.97
C VAL A 86 -11.03 10.94 -10.14
N ALA A 87 -9.95 11.72 -10.24
CA ALA A 87 -9.78 12.97 -9.50
C ALA A 87 -10.80 14.06 -9.88
N GLU A 88 -11.26 14.09 -11.14
CA GLU A 88 -12.33 14.97 -11.62
C GLU A 88 -13.72 14.58 -11.10
N GLY A 89 -13.90 13.33 -10.69
CA GLY A 89 -15.17 12.85 -10.14
C GLY A 89 -15.39 13.18 -8.67
N GLU A 90 -16.62 12.98 -8.22
CA GLU A 90 -17.04 13.22 -6.83
C GLU A 90 -17.56 11.95 -6.16
N GLY A 91 -17.68 12.00 -4.83
CA GLY A 91 -18.22 10.89 -4.04
C GLY A 91 -17.51 9.57 -4.34
N SER A 92 -18.31 8.55 -4.66
CA SER A 92 -17.88 7.18 -4.95
C SER A 92 -17.56 6.91 -6.41
N PHE A 93 -17.56 7.93 -7.29
CA PHE A 93 -17.15 7.76 -8.67
C PHE A 93 -15.70 7.25 -8.73
N GLY A 94 -15.46 6.15 -9.44
CA GLY A 94 -14.15 5.53 -9.52
C GLY A 94 -14.00 4.64 -10.74
N TYR A 95 -12.90 3.88 -10.75
CA TYR A 95 -12.57 2.94 -11.82
C TYR A 95 -12.58 1.51 -11.29
N ASN A 96 -13.42 0.67 -11.87
CA ASN A 96 -13.45 -0.75 -11.59
C ASN A 96 -12.34 -1.44 -12.39
N ALA A 97 -11.22 -1.73 -11.72
CA ALA A 97 -10.06 -2.36 -12.35
C ALA A 97 -10.31 -3.79 -12.84
N ALA A 98 -11.37 -4.47 -12.37
CA ALA A 98 -11.73 -5.81 -12.83
C ALA A 98 -12.44 -5.79 -14.20
N THR A 99 -13.21 -4.73 -14.50
CA THR A 99 -14.00 -4.62 -15.74
C THR A 99 -13.50 -3.54 -16.70
N GLY A 100 -12.71 -2.59 -16.22
CA GLY A 100 -12.26 -1.42 -16.98
C GLY A 100 -13.29 -0.28 -17.06
N GLU A 101 -14.37 -0.35 -16.28
CA GLU A 101 -15.47 0.61 -16.33
C GLU A 101 -15.37 1.68 -15.25
N TYR A 102 -15.93 2.85 -15.52
CA TYR A 102 -16.06 3.94 -14.55
C TYR A 102 -17.48 4.01 -14.02
N GLY A 103 -17.65 4.30 -12.74
CA GLY A 103 -18.97 4.51 -12.14
C GLY A 103 -18.93 4.57 -10.62
N ASP A 104 -20.09 4.40 -10.00
CA ASP A 104 -20.23 4.36 -8.55
C ASP A 104 -19.66 3.06 -7.99
N LEU A 105 -18.46 3.12 -7.39
CA LEU A 105 -17.80 1.94 -6.83
C LEU A 105 -18.58 1.33 -5.67
N VAL A 106 -19.27 2.13 -4.87
CA VAL A 106 -20.08 1.61 -3.75
C VAL A 106 -21.28 0.85 -4.31
N GLY A 107 -21.96 1.42 -5.32
CA GLY A 107 -23.04 0.76 -6.06
C GLY A 107 -22.59 -0.52 -6.79
N MET A 108 -21.33 -0.57 -7.22
CA MET A 108 -20.69 -1.76 -7.83
C MET A 108 -20.17 -2.77 -6.79
N GLY A 109 -20.28 -2.49 -5.48
CA GLY A 109 -19.80 -3.38 -4.41
C GLY A 109 -18.30 -3.34 -4.17
N ILE A 110 -17.59 -2.35 -4.73
CA ILE A 110 -16.16 -2.11 -4.54
C ILE A 110 -15.99 -1.08 -3.42
N LEU A 111 -15.92 -1.59 -2.20
CA LEU A 111 -15.87 -0.80 -0.98
C LEU A 111 -14.78 -1.32 -0.05
N ASP A 112 -14.17 -0.40 0.69
CA ASP A 112 -13.18 -0.70 1.71
C ASP A 112 -13.70 -0.27 3.09
N PRO A 113 -13.40 -1.01 4.17
CA PRO A 113 -13.68 -0.53 5.53
C PRO A 113 -12.89 0.75 5.83
N THR A 114 -13.56 1.79 6.33
CA THR A 114 -12.92 3.10 6.64
C THR A 114 -11.70 2.93 7.54
N LYS A 115 -11.82 2.06 8.56
CA LYS A 115 -10.74 1.74 9.50
C LYS A 115 -9.48 1.25 8.79
N VAL A 116 -9.63 0.42 7.77
CA VAL A 116 -8.51 -0.19 7.04
C VAL A 116 -7.77 0.87 6.24
N THR A 117 -8.49 1.68 5.46
CA THR A 117 -7.90 2.77 4.68
C THR A 117 -7.16 3.76 5.58
N ARG A 118 -7.79 4.19 6.68
CA ARG A 118 -7.19 5.11 7.66
C ARG A 118 -5.94 4.52 8.32
N SER A 119 -6.04 3.29 8.83
CA SER A 119 -4.93 2.64 9.55
C SER A 119 -3.75 2.34 8.63
N ALA A 120 -4.01 1.95 7.38
CA ALA A 120 -2.96 1.74 6.38
C ALA A 120 -2.15 3.03 6.15
N LEU A 121 -2.83 4.16 5.95
CA LEU A 121 -2.18 5.45 5.77
C LEU A 121 -1.40 5.89 7.01
N GLN A 122 -1.99 5.75 8.21
CA GLN A 122 -1.32 6.15 9.46
C GLN A 122 -0.08 5.31 9.75
N ASN A 123 -0.16 3.99 9.55
CA ASN A 123 0.97 3.09 9.76
C ASN A 123 2.09 3.36 8.74
N ALA A 124 1.73 3.55 7.46
CA ALA A 124 2.69 3.92 6.42
C ALA A 124 3.39 5.24 6.73
N ALA A 125 2.63 6.28 7.10
CA ALA A 125 3.18 7.59 7.47
C ALA A 125 4.07 7.52 8.72
N SER A 126 3.71 6.69 9.72
CA SER A 126 4.50 6.48 10.93
C SER A 126 5.89 5.91 10.63
N ILE A 127 5.95 4.83 9.84
CA ILE A 127 7.23 4.22 9.45
C ILE A 127 8.02 5.16 8.53
N ALA A 128 7.37 5.82 7.57
CA ALA A 128 8.04 6.76 6.68
C ALA A 128 8.65 7.94 7.45
N GLY A 129 7.94 8.49 8.44
CA GLY A 129 8.45 9.57 9.29
C GLY A 129 9.69 9.15 10.08
N LEU A 130 9.71 7.92 10.62
CA LEU A 130 10.89 7.37 11.28
C LEU A 130 12.07 7.23 10.29
N MET A 131 11.83 6.68 9.11
CA MET A 131 12.88 6.45 8.10
C MET A 131 13.48 7.76 7.57
N ILE A 132 12.65 8.77 7.30
CA ILE A 132 13.12 10.07 6.75
C ILE A 132 14.03 10.82 7.74
N THR A 133 13.86 10.61 9.04
CA THR A 133 14.66 11.26 10.09
C THR A 133 15.86 10.41 10.55
N THR A 134 16.06 9.24 9.94
CA THR A 134 17.14 8.33 10.31
C THR A 134 18.44 8.74 9.61
N GLU A 135 19.36 9.35 10.37
CA GLU A 135 20.68 9.78 9.87
C GLU A 135 21.73 8.65 9.86
N ALA A 136 21.58 7.65 10.73
CA ALA A 136 22.51 6.53 10.84
C ALA A 136 21.81 5.24 11.28
N MET A 137 22.31 4.10 10.80
CA MET A 137 21.87 2.77 11.19
C MET A 137 23.08 1.91 11.56
N VAL A 138 23.01 1.24 12.71
CA VAL A 138 24.01 0.23 13.12
C VAL A 138 23.41 -1.14 12.85
N ALA A 139 24.08 -1.92 12.01
CA ALA A 139 23.67 -3.27 11.65
C ALA A 139 24.74 -4.30 12.05
N GLU A 140 24.33 -5.55 12.23
CA GLU A 140 25.28 -6.66 12.40
C GLU A 140 26.08 -6.88 11.11
N GLU A 141 27.36 -7.23 11.23
CA GLU A 141 28.17 -7.62 10.08
C GLU A 141 27.54 -8.87 9.41
N PRO A 142 27.43 -8.90 8.07
CA PRO A 142 26.93 -10.07 7.37
C PRO A 142 27.72 -11.32 7.79
N LYS A 143 27.01 -12.30 8.38
CA LYS A 143 27.64 -13.57 8.70
C LYS A 143 28.11 -14.21 7.40
N LYS A 144 29.41 -14.52 7.30
CA LYS A 144 29.89 -15.42 6.25
C LYS A 144 29.13 -16.73 6.42
N GLU A 145 28.27 -17.07 5.46
CA GLU A 145 27.71 -18.41 5.41
C GLU A 145 28.89 -19.37 5.41
N LYS A 146 28.96 -20.24 6.41
CA LYS A 146 29.88 -21.37 6.36
C LYS A 146 29.41 -22.20 5.19
N THR A 147 30.04 -22.02 4.02
CA THR A 147 30.02 -23.05 2.98
C THR A 147 30.36 -24.34 3.70
N SER A 148 29.35 -25.19 3.83
CA SER A 148 29.48 -26.54 4.35
C SER A 148 30.68 -27.15 3.67
N ALA A 149 31.72 -27.43 4.46
CA ALA A 149 32.93 -28.05 3.98
C ALA A 149 32.52 -29.36 3.29
N MET A 150 32.51 -29.34 1.95
CA MET A 150 32.51 -30.57 1.17
C MET A 150 33.76 -31.33 1.63
N PRO A 151 33.64 -32.56 2.14
CA PRO A 151 34.80 -33.35 2.52
C PRO A 151 35.55 -33.72 1.24
N GLY A 152 36.61 -32.99 0.95
CA GLY A 152 37.34 -33.15 -0.31
C GLY A 152 38.68 -32.45 -0.34
N GLY A 153 39.68 -33.07 0.31
CA GLY A 153 41.05 -33.16 -0.19
C GLY A 153 41.92 -31.89 -0.20
N GLY A 154 42.90 -31.87 0.70
CA GLY A 154 44.28 -31.52 0.31
C GLY A 154 44.73 -30.06 0.51
N MET A 155 45.66 -29.92 1.46
CA MET A 155 46.82 -29.02 1.41
C MET A 155 46.61 -27.52 1.68
N GLY A 156 46.80 -27.18 2.96
CA GLY A 156 47.67 -26.13 3.49
C GLY A 156 47.88 -24.81 2.74
N GLY A 157 47.59 -23.70 3.42
CA GLY A 157 48.09 -22.37 3.09
C GLY A 157 47.75 -21.38 4.19
N MET A 158 48.78 -20.83 4.83
CA MET A 158 48.79 -20.11 6.11
C MET A 158 47.92 -18.85 6.19
N ASP A 159 47.37 -18.65 7.39
CA ASP A 159 46.84 -17.40 7.92
C ASP A 159 47.94 -16.32 8.04
N TYR A 160 47.69 -15.17 7.42
CA TYR A 160 48.03 -13.83 7.91
C TYR A 160 46.91 -12.87 7.52
#